data_AF-A0A960VF53-F1
#
_entry.id   AF-A0A960VF53-F1
#
_cell.length_a   1.000
_cell.length_b   1.000
_cell.length_c   1.000
_cell.angle_alpha   90.00
_cell.angle_beta   90.00
_cell.angle_gamma   90.00
#
_symmetry.space_group_name_H-M   'P 1'
#
loop_
_entity.id
_entity.type
_entity.pdbx_description
1 polymer ?
#
loop_
_entity_poly.entity_id
_entity_poly.type
_entity_poly.pdbx_seq_one_letter_code
_entity_poly.pdbx_strand_id
1 'polypeptide(L)'
;MANKGVGPIKNIELEDIDESLVEKGKEIFKANCTACHKFEKRVVGPPLAGVTQRRSPEWIMNMILNPENMVANDPDAKALLEEYLSPMANQNLTEEEARAILELFRTKN
;
A
#
# COMPACT_ATOMS: atom_id res chain seq x y z
N MET A 1 -3.52 0.84 14.32
CA MET A 1 -2.39 -0.10 14.52
C MET A 1 -1.17 0.68 15.00
N ALA A 2 -0.28 0.06 15.78
CA ALA A 2 0.93 0.73 16.27
C ALA A 2 2.08 0.74 15.24
N ASN A 3 2.16 -0.25 14.35
CA ASN A 3 3.23 -0.33 13.36
C ASN A 3 2.96 0.65 12.19
N LYS A 4 3.88 1.60 11.97
CA LYS A 4 3.90 2.55 10.85
C LYS A 4 4.90 2.18 9.74
N GLY A 5 5.65 1.10 9.93
CA GLY A 5 6.71 0.67 9.02
C GLY A 5 7.95 1.55 9.06
N VAL A 6 8.80 1.37 8.07
CA VAL A 6 10.08 2.04 7.90
C VAL A 6 10.06 2.89 6.62
N GLY A 7 9.90 4.20 6.79
CA GLY A 7 9.95 5.15 5.68
C GLY A 7 9.68 6.60 6.12
N PRO A 8 9.56 7.53 5.16
CA PRO A 8 9.40 8.97 5.42
C PRO A 8 8.02 9.31 6.01
N ILE A 9 6.99 8.49 5.76
CA ILE A 9 5.63 8.76 6.23
C ILE A 9 5.54 8.39 7.72
N LYS A 10 5.52 9.39 8.59
CA LYS A 10 5.46 9.22 10.05
C LYS A 10 4.10 9.56 10.65
N ASN A 11 3.35 10.43 10.01
CA ASN A 11 2.01 10.83 10.41
C ASN A 11 1.23 11.22 9.17
N ILE A 12 -0.07 10.95 9.17
CA ILE A 12 -0.98 11.38 8.12
C ILE A 12 -2.33 11.74 8.75
N GLU A 13 -2.84 12.90 8.38
CA GLU A 13 -4.19 13.32 8.75
C GLU A 13 -5.14 12.83 7.66
N LEU A 14 -6.15 12.08 8.08
CA LEU A 14 -7.19 11.55 7.19
C LEU A 14 -8.51 12.24 7.54
N GLU A 15 -8.99 13.06 6.62
CA GLU A 15 -10.31 13.66 6.67
C GLU A 15 -11.34 12.76 5.98
N ASP A 16 -12.45 13.33 5.53
CA ASP A 16 -13.41 12.64 4.67
C ASP A 16 -12.76 12.12 3.38
N ILE A 17 -13.44 11.22 2.70
CA ILE A 17 -12.96 10.65 1.44
C ILE A 17 -12.93 11.75 0.37
N ASP A 18 -11.76 11.94 -0.24
CA ASP A 18 -11.59 12.80 -1.41
C ASP A 18 -11.75 11.98 -2.69
N GLU A 19 -12.90 12.12 -3.34
CA GLU A 19 -13.22 11.43 -4.60
C GLU A 19 -12.22 11.71 -5.73
N SER A 20 -11.60 12.89 -5.76
CA SER A 20 -10.60 13.23 -6.78
C SER A 20 -9.31 12.42 -6.59
N LEU A 21 -8.89 12.23 -5.33
CA LEU A 21 -7.77 11.36 -4.98
C LEU A 21 -8.11 9.89 -5.21
N VAL A 22 -9.35 9.47 -4.99
CA VAL A 22 -9.82 8.11 -5.31
C VAL A 22 -9.68 7.83 -6.80
N GLU A 23 -10.14 8.73 -7.68
CA GLU A 23 -10.01 8.55 -9.13
C GLU A 23 -8.55 8.51 -9.58
N LYS A 24 -7.70 9.43 -9.08
CA LYS A 24 -6.25 9.40 -9.32
C LYS A 24 -5.63 8.07 -8.85
N GLY A 25 -6.03 7.60 -7.67
CA GLY A 25 -5.60 6.32 -7.10
C GLY A 25 -6.01 5.13 -7.98
N LYS A 26 -7.20 5.13 -8.58
CA LYS A 26 -7.66 4.08 -9.51
C LYS A 26 -6.80 4.01 -10.75
N GLU A 27 -6.46 5.15 -11.34
CA GLU A 27 -5.61 5.21 -12.53
C GLU A 27 -4.21 4.66 -12.26
N ILE A 28 -3.58 5.13 -11.17
CA ILE A 28 -2.24 4.69 -10.78
C ILE A 28 -2.25 3.19 -10.40
N PHE A 29 -3.25 2.74 -9.65
CA PHE A 29 -3.38 1.33 -9.27
C PHE A 29 -3.54 0.44 -10.51
N LYS A 30 -4.34 0.87 -11.49
CA LYS A 30 -4.53 0.17 -12.76
C LYS A 30 -3.21 0.00 -13.50
N ALA A 31 -2.42 1.07 -13.61
CA ALA A 31 -1.15 1.06 -14.33
C ALA A 31 -0.05 0.25 -13.62
N ASN A 32 0.06 0.35 -12.30
CA ASN A 32 1.26 -0.09 -11.57
C ASN A 32 1.03 -1.32 -10.65
N CYS A 33 -0.21 -1.60 -10.24
CA CYS A 33 -0.46 -2.57 -9.17
C CYS A 33 -1.26 -3.80 -9.62
N THR A 34 -2.11 -3.67 -10.65
CA THR A 34 -3.07 -4.73 -11.04
C THR A 34 -2.43 -5.99 -11.62
N ALA A 35 -1.16 -5.93 -12.03
CA ALA A 35 -0.38 -7.09 -12.45
C ALA A 35 -0.17 -8.08 -11.30
N CYS A 36 0.01 -7.57 -10.07
CA CYS A 36 0.36 -8.39 -8.90
C CYS A 36 -0.79 -8.51 -7.89
N HIS A 37 -1.65 -7.50 -7.79
CA HIS A 37 -2.70 -7.44 -6.76
C HIS A 37 -4.11 -7.43 -7.35
N LYS A 38 -5.03 -8.04 -6.60
CA LYS A 38 -6.49 -7.90 -6.75
C LYS A 38 -7.08 -7.60 -5.37
N PHE A 39 -8.32 -7.10 -5.35
CA PHE A 39 -8.97 -6.80 -4.06
C PHE A 39 -9.38 -8.07 -3.32
N GLU A 40 -9.97 -9.05 -4.01
CA GLU A 40 -10.63 -10.18 -3.38
C GLU A 40 -9.84 -11.50 -3.42
N LYS A 41 -8.77 -11.56 -4.22
CA LYS A 41 -8.01 -12.80 -4.41
C LYS A 41 -6.50 -12.59 -4.41
N ARG A 42 -5.78 -13.60 -3.92
CA ARG A 42 -4.34 -13.73 -4.09
C ARG A 42 -4.00 -13.94 -5.57
N VAL A 43 -2.97 -13.23 -6.04
CA VAL A 43 -2.35 -13.48 -7.35
C VAL A 43 -0.85 -13.66 -7.12
N VAL A 44 -0.04 -12.62 -7.37
CA VAL A 44 1.37 -12.60 -6.97
C VAL A 44 1.47 -12.07 -5.54
N GLY A 45 0.80 -10.94 -5.26
CA GLY A 45 0.70 -10.36 -3.94
C GLY A 45 -0.60 -10.71 -3.19
N PRO A 46 -0.72 -10.29 -1.92
CA PRO A 46 -1.92 -10.45 -1.11
C PRO A 46 -3.15 -9.75 -1.68
N PRO A 47 -4.37 -10.24 -1.34
CA PRO A 47 -5.60 -9.49 -1.57
C PRO A 47 -5.62 -8.18 -0.76
N LEU A 48 -6.11 -7.11 -1.39
CA LEU A 48 -6.05 -5.74 -0.83
C LEU A 48 -7.35 -5.24 -0.21
N ALA A 49 -8.49 -5.93 -0.38
CA ALA A 49 -9.72 -5.55 0.30
C ALA A 49 -9.51 -5.52 1.82
N GLY A 50 -9.99 -4.45 2.47
CA GLY A 50 -9.84 -4.20 3.90
C GLY A 50 -8.40 -3.99 4.38
N VAL A 51 -7.43 -3.71 3.50
CA VAL A 51 -6.02 -3.54 3.91
C VAL A 51 -5.84 -2.41 4.95
N THR A 52 -6.64 -1.36 4.87
CA THR A 52 -6.69 -0.25 5.83
C THR A 52 -7.19 -0.67 7.22
N GLN A 53 -7.85 -1.84 7.33
CA GLN A 53 -8.24 -2.45 8.60
C GLN A 53 -7.16 -3.39 9.16
N ARG A 54 -6.10 -3.69 8.38
CA ARG A 54 -4.99 -4.56 8.79
C ARG A 54 -3.66 -3.84 8.97
N ARG A 55 -3.49 -2.69 8.32
CA ARG A 55 -2.25 -1.89 8.31
C ARG A 55 -2.56 -0.41 8.49
N SER A 56 -1.65 0.30 9.15
CA SER A 56 -1.77 1.75 9.28
C SER A 56 -1.62 2.42 7.92
N PRO A 57 -2.24 3.60 7.73
CA PRO A 57 -2.04 4.43 6.55
C PRO A 57 -0.56 4.67 6.21
N GLU A 58 0.25 4.97 7.22
CA GLU A 58 1.68 5.21 7.06
C GLU A 58 2.42 3.97 6.60
N TRP A 59 2.10 2.80 7.15
CA TRP A 59 2.70 1.53 6.72
C TRP A 59 2.39 1.24 5.25
N ILE A 60 1.14 1.46 4.82
CA ILE A 60 0.72 1.25 3.42
C ILE A 60 1.53 2.16 2.49
N MET A 61 1.61 3.45 2.81
CA MET A 61 2.35 4.39 1.97
C MET A 61 3.86 4.07 1.96
N ASN A 62 4.47 3.77 3.10
CA ASN A 62 5.89 3.40 3.18
C ASN A 62 6.19 2.12 2.38
N MET A 63 5.27 1.13 2.38
CA MET A 63 5.39 -0.08 1.55
C MET A 63 5.33 0.22 0.05
N ILE A 64 4.48 1.17 -0.36
CA ILE A 64 4.38 1.60 -1.77
C ILE A 64 5.65 2.35 -2.22
N LEU A 65 6.18 3.22 -1.36
CA LEU A 65 7.31 4.11 -1.68
C LEU A 65 8.67 3.41 -1.69
N ASN A 66 8.88 2.45 -0.79
CA ASN A 66 10.15 1.74 -0.69
C ASN A 66 9.96 0.30 -0.14
N PRO A 67 9.41 -0.61 -0.97
CA PRO A 67 9.13 -1.98 -0.54
C PRO A 67 10.39 -2.75 -0.14
N GLU A 68 11.54 -2.46 -0.75
CA GLU A 68 12.82 -3.10 -0.45
C GLU A 68 13.29 -2.78 0.97
N ASN A 69 13.30 -1.49 1.33
CA ASN A 69 13.65 -1.04 2.67
C ASN A 69 12.66 -1.54 3.73
N MET A 70 11.37 -1.56 3.39
CA MET A 70 10.33 -2.11 4.25
C MET A 70 10.57 -3.59 4.51
N VAL A 71 10.75 -4.42 3.48
CA VAL A 71 11.03 -5.86 3.65
C VAL A 71 12.32 -6.11 4.44
N ALA A 72 13.34 -5.27 4.26
CA ALA A 72 14.60 -5.43 4.98
C ALA A 72 14.49 -5.12 6.48
N ASN A 73 13.64 -4.17 6.88
CA ASN A 73 13.67 -3.57 8.23
C ASN A 73 12.34 -3.62 9.00
N ASP A 74 11.22 -3.93 8.35
CA ASP A 74 9.91 -4.07 8.97
C ASP A 74 9.51 -5.56 9.08
N PRO A 75 9.22 -6.08 10.29
CA PRO A 75 8.90 -7.49 10.48
C PRO A 75 7.62 -7.93 9.77
N ASP A 76 6.61 -7.06 9.64
CA ASP A 76 5.37 -7.40 8.94
C ASP A 76 5.61 -7.52 7.43
N ALA A 77 6.39 -6.61 6.84
CA ALA A 77 6.78 -6.68 5.43
C ALA A 77 7.65 -7.92 5.15
N LYS A 78 8.57 -8.26 6.05
CA LYS A 78 9.38 -9.48 5.94
C LYS A 78 8.53 -10.74 5.97
N ALA A 79 7.57 -10.84 6.90
CA ALA A 79 6.64 -11.97 6.97
C ALA A 79 5.79 -12.11 5.70
N LEU A 80 5.37 -10.99 5.10
CA LEU A 80 4.69 -11.01 3.79
C LEU A 80 5.60 -11.55 2.68
N LEU A 81 6.88 -11.18 2.63
CA LEU A 81 7.79 -11.77 1.65
C LEU A 81 7.93 -13.29 1.85
N GLU A 82 8.02 -13.77 3.09
CA GLU A 82 8.12 -15.20 3.40
C GLU A 82 6.85 -15.97 2.99
N GLU A 83 5.67 -15.37 3.10
CA GLU A 83 4.39 -16.00 2.72
C GLU A 83 4.12 -15.98 1.20
N TYR A 84 4.47 -14.88 0.53
CA TYR A 84 4.16 -14.66 -0.89
C TYR A 84 5.32 -15.01 -1.82
N LEU A 85 6.55 -15.16 -1.29
CA LEU A 85 7.78 -15.56 -1.98
C LEU A 85 8.14 -14.71 -3.20
N SER A 86 7.50 -13.55 -3.36
CA SER A 86 7.66 -12.64 -4.48
C SER A 86 7.93 -11.24 -3.93
N PRO A 87 9.11 -10.64 -4.19
CA PRO A 87 9.39 -9.28 -3.74
C PRO A 87 8.49 -8.28 -4.48
N MET A 88 7.96 -7.31 -3.76
CA MET A 88 7.25 -6.18 -4.36
C MET A 88 8.28 -5.22 -4.98
N ALA A 89 8.21 -5.01 -6.29
CA ALA A 89 9.10 -4.09 -6.98
C ALA A 89 8.74 -2.62 -6.69
N ASN A 90 9.75 -1.77 -6.50
CA ASN A 90 9.54 -0.33 -6.37
C ASN A 90 8.99 0.25 -7.69
N GLN A 91 7.81 0.86 -7.63
CA GLN A 91 7.16 1.50 -8.80
C GLN A 91 7.62 2.95 -9.00
N ASN A 92 8.56 3.44 -8.17
CA ASN A 92 9.10 4.80 -8.17
C ASN A 92 8.02 5.88 -8.07
N LEU A 93 6.98 5.60 -7.28
CA LEU A 93 5.88 6.54 -7.04
C LEU A 93 6.30 7.63 -6.05
N THR A 94 5.72 8.81 -6.23
CA THR A 94 5.82 9.94 -5.32
C THR A 94 4.92 9.75 -4.09
N GLU A 95 5.15 10.55 -3.05
CA GLU A 95 4.30 10.53 -1.84
C GLU A 95 2.83 10.87 -2.16
N GLU A 96 2.58 11.80 -3.10
CA GLU A 96 1.23 12.15 -3.54
C GLU A 96 0.53 11.00 -4.27
N GLU A 97 1.27 10.24 -5.08
CA GLU A 97 0.72 9.07 -5.77
C GLU A 97 0.43 7.94 -4.79
N ALA A 98 1.33 7.70 -3.82
CA ALA A 98 1.09 6.76 -2.73
C ALA A 98 -0.13 7.18 -1.88
N ARG A 99 -0.30 8.49 -1.63
CA ARG A 99 -1.47 9.06 -0.94
C ARG A 99 -2.76 8.82 -1.72
N ALA A 100 -2.74 8.94 -3.05
CA ALA A 100 -3.90 8.67 -3.90
C ALA A 100 -4.29 7.18 -3.90
N ILE A 101 -3.30 6.28 -3.95
CA ILE A 101 -3.54 4.83 -3.82
C ILE A 101 -4.13 4.49 -2.45
N LEU A 102 -3.59 5.08 -1.38
CA LEU A 102 -4.14 4.91 -0.03
C LEU A 102 -5.62 5.36 0.01
N GLU A 103 -5.97 6.48 -0.63
CA GLU A 103 -7.35 6.95 -0.69
C GLU A 103 -8.28 5.94 -1.37
N LEU A 104 -7.85 5.38 -2.50
CA LEU A 104 -8.56 4.28 -3.13
C LEU A 104 -8.77 3.12 -2.15
N PHE A 105 -7.74 2.69 -1.42
CA PHE A 105 -7.87 1.58 -0.48
C PHE A 105 -8.84 1.85 0.67
N ARG A 106 -8.98 3.11 1.12
CA ARG A 106 -9.98 3.50 2.13
C ARG A 106 -11.43 3.26 1.67
N THR A 107 -11.68 3.20 0.36
CA THR A 107 -13.00 2.89 -0.23
C THR A 107 -13.25 1.38 -0.44
N LYS A 108 -12.28 0.52 -0.14
CA LYS A 108 -12.32 -0.92 -0.44
C LYS A 108 -12.20 -1.75 0.84
N ASN A 109 -13.30 -1.80 1.59
CA ASN A 109 -13.43 -2.59 2.82
C ASN A 109 -14.06 -3.96 2.55
#